data_AF-A0A496LM39-F1
#
_entry.id   AF-A0A496LM39-F1
#
_cell.length_a   1.000
_cell.length_b   1.000
_cell.length_c   1.000
_cell.angle_alpha   90.00
_cell.angle_beta   90.00
_cell.angle_gamma   90.00
#
_symmetry.space_group_name_H-M   'P 1'
#
loop_
_entity.id
_entity.type
_entity.pdbx_description
1 polymer ?
#
loop_
_entity_poly.entity_id
_entity_poly.type
_entity_poly.pdbx_seq_one_letter_code
_entity_poly.pdbx_strand_id
1 'polypeptide(L)'
;MLAGKQLVYFGVGLAAFLFFFLLPIRKIAWLIPLFYWICVVLLICVDLFGASKLGAKRWLEFPFIHFTLQPSEIMKPALLLMLGYLIKQHPPGEEGYGLKDFGRLSLYILLPFVLILKEPDLGTALILLIVGYAVLFIIGVNKKIWFAIFAGVLLAAPLIYENLHDYQKKRITDFLSEESNYHVRQSIIAIGSGGLKGKPKDEATQTHFKFLPISTSDFIFAYTIERYGFYGGLALLSFYGALIAHLLSLNYGLKDDYFTQTMTSGIGILLFIYVSVNIMMTIGFAPVVGIPLPFYSYGGSSFVTFMCLFGILQNLLAFRFDPTYRLVKFKI
;
A
#
# COMPACT_ATOMS: atom_id res chain seq x y z
N MET A 1 21.15 -14.54 -10.99
CA MET A 1 20.40 -13.60 -11.86
C MET A 1 19.17 -13.07 -11.12
N LEU A 2 18.83 -11.78 -11.28
CA LEU A 2 17.59 -11.18 -10.73
C LEU A 2 16.32 -11.93 -11.17
N ALA A 3 16.30 -12.42 -12.42
CA ALA A 3 15.19 -13.22 -12.95
C ALA A 3 14.90 -14.49 -12.12
N GLY A 4 15.95 -15.19 -11.66
CA GLY A 4 15.77 -16.38 -10.80
C GLY A 4 15.13 -16.03 -9.45
N LYS A 5 15.52 -14.91 -8.85
CA LYS A 5 14.89 -14.42 -7.61
C LYS A 5 13.42 -14.03 -7.84
N GLN A 6 13.12 -13.39 -8.98
CA GLN A 6 11.74 -13.03 -9.34
C GLN A 6 10.85 -14.27 -9.54
N LEU A 7 11.36 -15.33 -10.16
CA LEU A 7 10.63 -16.60 -10.30
C LEU A 7 10.32 -17.23 -8.94
N VAL A 8 11.25 -17.18 -7.99
CA VAL A 8 11.00 -17.64 -6.62
C VAL A 8 9.90 -16.79 -5.96
N TYR A 9 9.97 -15.45 -6.04
CA TYR A 9 8.91 -14.59 -5.51
C TYR A 9 7.56 -14.82 -6.17
N PHE A 10 7.54 -15.11 -7.47
CA PHE A 10 6.32 -15.49 -8.18
C PHE A 10 5.74 -16.80 -7.62
N GLY A 11 6.57 -17.83 -7.44
CA GLY A 11 6.16 -19.10 -6.86
C GLY A 11 5.64 -18.96 -5.42
N VAL A 12 6.35 -18.20 -4.58
CA VAL A 12 5.91 -17.90 -3.19
C VAL A 12 4.61 -17.09 -3.18
N GLY A 13 4.51 -16.07 -4.04
CA GLY A 13 3.30 -15.26 -4.17
C GLY A 13 2.10 -16.09 -4.63
N LEU A 14 2.29 -16.98 -5.61
CA LEU A 14 1.23 -17.87 -6.08
C LEU A 14 0.80 -18.85 -4.98
N ALA A 15 1.75 -19.43 -4.25
CA ALA A 15 1.45 -20.29 -3.11
C ALA A 15 0.68 -19.53 -2.02
N ALA A 16 1.07 -18.30 -1.72
CA ALA A 16 0.38 -17.44 -0.75
C ALA A 16 -1.04 -17.09 -1.23
N PHE A 17 -1.21 -16.73 -2.50
CA PHE A 17 -2.51 -16.50 -3.11
C PHE A 17 -3.42 -17.72 -2.96
N LEU A 18 -2.94 -18.92 -3.34
CA LEU A 18 -3.71 -20.16 -3.25
C LEU A 18 -4.06 -20.51 -1.80
N PHE A 19 -3.12 -20.34 -0.88
CA PHE A 19 -3.35 -20.56 0.55
C PHE A 19 -4.49 -19.68 1.08
N PHE A 20 -4.43 -18.36 0.85
CA PHE A 20 -5.48 -17.45 1.30
C PHE A 20 -6.80 -17.61 0.53
N PHE A 21 -6.74 -18.02 -0.73
CA PHE A 21 -7.93 -18.32 -1.53
C PHE A 21 -8.70 -19.53 -0.99
N LEU A 22 -8.00 -20.57 -0.52
CA LEU A 22 -8.60 -21.80 0.00
C LEU A 22 -9.01 -21.70 1.48
N LEU A 23 -8.43 -20.77 2.24
CA LEU A 23 -8.79 -20.56 3.64
C LEU A 23 -10.23 -20.04 3.78
N PRO A 24 -11.08 -20.59 4.65
CA PRO A 24 -12.45 -20.13 4.84
C PRO A 24 -12.49 -18.85 5.68
N ILE A 25 -12.03 -17.72 5.14
CA ILE A 25 -11.75 -16.46 5.86
C ILE A 25 -12.94 -15.98 6.69
N ARG A 26 -14.16 -16.11 6.17
CA ARG A 26 -15.38 -15.72 6.91
C ARG A 26 -15.64 -16.59 8.14
N LYS A 27 -15.31 -17.89 8.13
CA LYS A 27 -15.45 -18.81 9.28
C LYS A 27 -14.39 -18.52 10.34
N ILE A 28 -13.18 -18.19 9.91
CA ILE A 28 -12.05 -17.87 10.81
C ILE A 28 -11.91 -16.38 11.11
N ALA A 29 -12.92 -15.56 10.80
CA ALA A 29 -12.87 -14.11 10.98
C ALA A 29 -12.60 -13.68 12.45
N TRP A 30 -12.92 -14.55 13.41
CA TRP A 30 -12.61 -14.33 14.84
C TRP A 30 -11.10 -14.29 15.13
N LEU A 31 -10.23 -14.83 14.25
CA LEU A 31 -8.78 -14.74 14.35
C LEU A 31 -8.22 -13.40 13.85
N ILE A 32 -9.03 -12.57 13.16
CA ILE A 32 -8.56 -11.30 12.59
C ILE A 32 -8.00 -10.35 13.66
N PRO A 33 -8.67 -10.13 14.81
CA PRO A 33 -8.10 -9.31 15.88
C PRO A 33 -6.77 -9.87 16.39
N LEU A 34 -6.65 -11.19 16.55
CA LEU A 34 -5.40 -11.82 16.98
C LEU A 34 -4.28 -11.56 15.96
N PHE A 35 -4.55 -11.75 14.67
CA PHE A 35 -3.59 -11.49 13.60
C PHE A 35 -3.14 -10.01 13.58
N TYR A 36 -4.08 -9.07 13.73
CA TYR A 36 -3.77 -7.65 13.81
C TYR A 36 -2.84 -7.33 14.99
N TRP A 37 -3.16 -7.80 16.20
CA TRP A 37 -2.33 -7.55 17.38
C TRP A 37 -0.95 -8.23 17.29
N ILE A 38 -0.86 -9.42 16.69
CA ILE A 38 0.44 -10.03 16.37
C ILE A 38 1.25 -9.12 15.46
N CYS A 39 0.64 -8.53 14.42
CA CYS A 39 1.35 -7.59 13.54
C CYS A 39 1.78 -6.32 14.28
N VAL A 40 0.98 -5.82 15.23
CA VAL A 40 1.35 -4.67 16.07
C VAL A 40 2.56 -5.02 16.94
N VAL A 41 2.55 -6.20 17.56
CA VAL A 41 3.70 -6.71 18.33
C VAL A 41 4.93 -6.84 17.45
N LEU A 42 4.79 -7.35 16.22
CA LEU A 42 5.90 -7.43 15.28
C LEU A 42 6.49 -6.06 14.95
N LEU A 43 5.67 -5.01 14.76
CA LEU A 43 6.17 -3.63 14.56
C LEU A 43 6.94 -3.14 15.80
N ILE A 44 6.43 -3.38 17.00
CA ILE A 44 7.14 -3.05 18.24
C ILE A 44 8.48 -3.81 18.33
N CYS A 45 8.51 -5.08 17.90
CA CYS A 45 9.74 -5.86 17.84
C CYS A 45 10.77 -5.31 16.84
N VAL A 46 10.35 -4.63 15.74
CA VAL A 46 11.30 -3.96 14.83
C VAL A 46 12.03 -2.84 15.54
N ASP A 47 11.35 -2.06 16.37
CA ASP A 47 11.97 -0.95 17.10
C ASP A 47 13.07 -1.47 18.06
N LEU A 48 12.80 -2.59 18.73
CA LEU A 48 13.69 -3.19 19.72
C LEU A 48 14.83 -4.04 19.09
N PHE A 49 14.52 -4.85 18.08
CA PHE A 49 15.41 -5.91 17.55
C PHE A 49 15.67 -5.79 16.04
N GLY A 50 15.14 -4.77 15.38
CA GLY A 50 15.24 -4.61 13.93
C GLY A 50 16.67 -4.40 13.44
N ALA A 51 17.00 -5.07 12.34
CA ALA A 51 18.25 -4.86 11.63
C ALA A 51 18.20 -3.54 10.85
N SER A 52 19.24 -2.72 10.97
CA SER A 52 19.37 -1.50 10.18
C SER A 52 19.87 -1.84 8.77
N LYS A 53 19.07 -1.53 7.76
CA LYS A 53 19.48 -1.56 6.34
C LYS A 53 19.25 -0.19 5.73
N LEU A 54 20.24 0.30 4.98
CA LEU A 54 20.18 1.60 4.28
C LEU A 54 19.81 2.78 5.22
N GLY A 55 20.25 2.73 6.48
CA GLY A 55 20.01 3.80 7.46
C GLY A 55 18.64 3.74 8.18
N ALA A 56 17.84 2.70 7.97
CA ALA A 56 16.57 2.51 8.70
C ALA A 56 16.42 1.07 9.23
N LYS A 57 15.96 0.94 10.48
CA LYS A 57 15.57 -0.34 11.08
C LYS A 57 14.15 -0.70 10.63
N ARG A 58 14.02 -1.45 9.55
CA ARG A 58 12.73 -1.82 8.94
C ARG A 58 12.54 -3.32 8.72
N TRP A 59 13.59 -4.10 8.97
CA TRP A 59 13.65 -5.51 8.61
C TRP A 59 13.91 -6.36 9.85
N LEU A 60 13.09 -7.39 10.03
CA LEU A 60 13.39 -8.48 10.94
C LEU A 60 14.15 -9.55 10.15
N GLU A 61 15.40 -9.75 10.51
CA GLU A 61 16.20 -10.85 9.98
C GLU A 61 16.07 -12.04 10.90
N PHE A 62 15.59 -13.17 10.38
CA PHE A 62 15.60 -14.43 11.10
C PHE A 62 16.91 -15.16 10.78
N PRO A 63 17.91 -15.18 11.69
CA PRO A 63 19.27 -15.63 11.37
C PRO A 63 19.31 -17.09 10.94
N PHE A 64 18.39 -17.91 11.45
CA PHE A 64 18.32 -19.35 11.20
C PHE A 64 17.76 -19.72 9.81
N ILE A 65 17.04 -18.82 9.13
CA ILE A 65 16.33 -19.11 7.87
C ILE A 65 16.81 -18.19 6.73
N HIS A 66 17.71 -17.25 7.01
CA HIS A 66 18.14 -16.19 6.07
C HIS A 66 16.95 -15.45 5.40
N PHE A 67 15.83 -15.36 6.13
CA PHE A 67 14.60 -14.74 5.66
C PHE A 67 14.48 -13.34 6.28
N THR A 68 14.21 -12.35 5.43
CA THR A 68 14.01 -10.96 5.84
C THR A 68 12.55 -10.59 5.69
N LEU A 69 11.89 -10.33 6.81
CA LEU A 69 10.50 -9.93 6.86
C LEU A 69 10.41 -8.43 7.11
N GLN A 70 9.52 -7.75 6.39
CA GLN A 70 9.18 -6.35 6.63
C GLN A 70 7.79 -6.32 7.29
N PRO A 71 7.68 -6.11 8.63
CA PRO A 71 6.39 -6.17 9.31
C PRO A 71 5.39 -5.12 8.82
N SER A 72 5.86 -3.95 8.38
CA SER A 72 5.02 -2.91 7.79
C SER A 72 4.33 -3.33 6.48
N GLU A 73 4.87 -4.32 5.75
CA GLU A 73 4.19 -4.92 4.60
C GLU A 73 3.01 -5.79 5.03
N ILE A 74 3.19 -6.63 6.06
CA ILE A 74 2.14 -7.52 6.59
C ILE A 74 1.06 -6.74 7.33
N MET A 75 1.41 -5.59 7.92
CA MET A 75 0.44 -4.75 8.60
C MET A 75 -0.65 -4.20 7.64
N LYS A 76 -0.38 -4.08 6.34
CA LYS A 76 -1.38 -3.59 5.35
C LYS A 76 -2.58 -4.54 5.21
N PRO A 77 -2.41 -5.84 4.89
CA PRO A 77 -3.53 -6.78 4.92
C PRO A 77 -4.14 -6.94 6.31
N ALA A 78 -3.34 -6.90 7.37
CA ALA A 78 -3.85 -6.97 8.74
C ALA A 78 -4.80 -5.81 9.08
N LEU A 79 -4.43 -4.58 8.69
CA LEU A 79 -5.29 -3.41 8.86
C LEU A 79 -6.58 -3.52 8.07
N LEU A 80 -6.51 -3.87 6.77
CA LEU A 80 -7.71 -3.97 5.94
C LEU A 80 -8.67 -5.03 6.47
N LEU A 81 -8.15 -6.19 6.88
CA LEU A 81 -8.93 -7.22 7.54
C LEU A 81 -9.55 -6.72 8.85
N MET A 82 -8.78 -6.04 9.68
CA MET A 82 -9.25 -5.55 10.98
C MET A 82 -10.33 -4.48 10.83
N LEU A 83 -10.14 -3.51 9.93
CA LEU A 83 -11.16 -2.52 9.61
C LEU A 83 -12.43 -3.20 9.09
N GLY A 84 -12.29 -4.13 8.15
CA GLY A 84 -13.44 -4.85 7.62
C GLY A 84 -14.16 -5.67 8.70
N TYR A 85 -13.43 -6.29 9.62
CA TYR A 85 -13.98 -7.04 10.74
C TYR A 85 -14.78 -6.13 11.69
N LEU A 86 -14.21 -4.99 12.08
CA LEU A 86 -14.87 -4.03 12.98
C LEU A 86 -16.13 -3.43 12.33
N ILE A 87 -16.03 -3.05 11.06
CA ILE A 87 -17.13 -2.46 10.30
C ILE A 87 -18.24 -3.48 10.08
N LYS A 88 -17.90 -4.75 9.82
CA LYS A 88 -18.89 -5.83 9.75
C LYS A 88 -19.66 -5.99 11.05
N GLN A 89 -19.01 -5.86 12.21
CA GLN A 89 -19.67 -6.04 13.50
C GLN A 89 -20.57 -4.85 13.86
N HIS A 90 -20.12 -3.64 13.54
CA HIS A 90 -20.81 -2.39 13.83
C HIS A 90 -20.97 -1.62 12.51
N PRO A 91 -21.90 -1.99 11.62
CA PRO A 91 -22.07 -1.33 10.33
C PRO A 91 -22.51 0.14 10.51
N PRO A 92 -22.17 1.02 9.55
CA PRO A 92 -22.58 2.43 9.61
C PRO A 92 -24.11 2.56 9.53
N GLY A 93 -24.67 3.51 10.28
CA GLY A 93 -26.08 3.91 10.12
C GLY A 93 -26.32 4.78 8.89
N GLU A 94 -27.56 5.26 8.69
CA GLU A 94 -27.94 6.05 7.50
C GLU A 94 -27.12 7.36 7.34
N GLU A 95 -26.76 8.01 8.44
CA GLU A 95 -25.91 9.22 8.43
C GLU A 95 -24.40 8.92 8.41
N GLY A 96 -24.02 7.63 8.36
CA GLY A 96 -22.65 7.16 8.52
C GLY A 96 -22.20 7.08 9.98
N TYR A 97 -20.92 6.77 10.18
CA TYR A 97 -20.34 6.72 11.53
C TYR A 97 -20.32 8.08 12.23
N GLY A 98 -20.76 8.09 13.49
CA GLY A 98 -20.59 9.22 14.40
C GLY A 98 -19.19 9.29 15.00
N LEU A 99 -18.94 10.30 15.85
CA LEU A 99 -17.60 10.62 16.36
C LEU A 99 -16.99 9.49 17.24
N LYS A 100 -17.84 8.75 17.97
CA LYS A 100 -17.40 7.63 18.81
C LYS A 100 -16.88 6.45 17.99
N ASP A 101 -17.67 5.99 17.01
CA ASP A 101 -17.27 4.86 16.16
C ASP A 101 -16.12 5.23 15.23
N PHE A 102 -16.13 6.46 14.70
CA PHE A 102 -15.00 7.00 13.95
C PHE A 102 -13.72 7.03 14.78
N GLY A 103 -13.80 7.47 16.05
CA GLY A 103 -12.67 7.46 16.97
C GLY A 103 -12.16 6.04 17.24
N ARG A 104 -13.06 5.07 17.43
CA ARG A 104 -12.71 3.65 17.59
C ARG A 104 -11.97 3.11 16.37
N LEU A 105 -12.49 3.32 15.16
CA LEU A 105 -11.86 2.87 13.91
C LEU A 105 -10.51 3.58 13.67
N SER A 106 -10.48 4.89 13.94
CA SER A 106 -9.26 5.71 13.85
C SER A 106 -8.15 5.19 14.75
N LEU A 107 -8.46 4.68 15.95
CA LEU A 107 -7.45 4.11 16.85
C LEU A 107 -6.70 2.94 16.18
N TYR A 108 -7.39 2.06 15.47
CA TYR A 108 -6.77 0.94 14.77
C TYR A 108 -5.97 1.36 13.52
N ILE A 109 -6.22 2.54 12.97
CA ILE A 109 -5.42 3.12 11.87
C ILE A 109 -4.20 3.85 12.42
N LEU A 110 -4.40 4.67 13.45
CA LEU A 110 -3.36 5.53 14.04
C LEU A 110 -2.30 4.73 14.79
N LEU A 111 -2.67 3.63 15.43
CA LEU A 111 -1.72 2.79 16.18
C LEU A 111 -0.55 2.29 15.29
N PRO A 112 -0.78 1.54 14.19
CA PRO A 112 0.29 1.13 13.29
C PRO A 112 0.95 2.31 12.57
N PHE A 113 0.21 3.37 12.26
CA PHE A 113 0.80 4.59 11.68
C PHE A 113 1.91 5.17 12.57
N VAL A 114 1.64 5.36 13.87
CA VAL A 114 2.61 5.90 14.82
C VAL A 114 3.81 4.96 15.00
N LEU A 115 3.58 3.64 15.03
CA LEU A 115 4.67 2.67 15.15
C LEU A 115 5.59 2.69 13.92
N ILE A 116 5.04 2.68 12.71
CA ILE A 116 5.82 2.73 11.46
C ILE A 116 6.52 4.08 11.29
N LEU A 117 5.90 5.17 11.77
CA LEU A 117 6.53 6.49 11.75
C LEU A 117 7.83 6.53 12.58
N LYS A 118 7.92 5.71 13.65
CA LYS A 118 9.15 5.53 14.43
C LYS A 118 10.23 4.69 13.71
N GLU A 119 9.87 3.91 12.68
CA GLU A 119 10.77 3.06 11.88
C GLU A 119 11.49 3.82 10.73
N PRO A 120 11.78 5.12 10.94
CA PRO A 120 11.90 6.15 9.89
C PRO A 120 11.24 5.85 8.53
N ASP A 121 10.05 5.25 8.48
CA ASP A 121 9.36 4.85 7.23
C ASP A 121 8.09 5.68 6.99
N LEU A 122 8.30 6.98 6.76
CA LEU A 122 7.22 7.93 6.50
C LEU A 122 6.34 7.51 5.30
N GLY A 123 6.94 6.92 4.25
CA GLY A 123 6.21 6.52 3.05
C GLY A 123 5.17 5.45 3.35
N THR A 124 5.60 4.36 3.99
CA THR A 124 4.69 3.26 4.35
C THR A 124 3.67 3.70 5.41
N ALA A 125 4.07 4.53 6.37
CA ALA A 125 3.15 5.08 7.37
C ALA A 125 2.03 5.90 6.72
N LEU A 126 2.37 6.84 5.83
CA LEU A 126 1.38 7.67 5.14
C LEU A 126 0.45 6.87 4.23
N ILE A 127 0.97 5.87 3.50
CA ILE A 127 0.12 4.96 2.72
C ILE A 127 -0.94 4.34 3.62
N LEU A 128 -0.51 3.77 4.76
CA LEU A 128 -1.40 3.04 5.66
C LEU A 128 -2.48 3.97 6.24
N LEU A 129 -2.08 5.17 6.63
CA LEU A 129 -2.98 6.23 7.09
C LEU A 129 -4.02 6.60 6.02
N ILE A 130 -3.56 6.93 4.81
CA ILE A 130 -4.41 7.36 3.70
C ILE A 130 -5.36 6.25 3.29
N VAL A 131 -4.88 5.01 3.16
CA VAL A 131 -5.71 3.85 2.79
C VAL A 131 -6.77 3.60 3.86
N GLY A 132 -6.39 3.59 5.14
CA GLY A 132 -7.35 3.40 6.24
C GLY A 132 -8.46 4.44 6.24
N TYR A 133 -8.11 5.72 6.15
CA TYR A 133 -9.10 6.80 6.15
C TYR A 133 -9.92 6.87 4.85
N ALA A 134 -9.32 6.59 3.69
CA ALA A 134 -10.05 6.52 2.43
C ALA A 134 -11.06 5.37 2.39
N VAL A 135 -10.75 4.23 3.03
CA VAL A 135 -11.72 3.15 3.23
C VAL A 135 -12.89 3.61 4.10
N LEU A 136 -12.63 4.32 5.20
CA LEU A 136 -13.69 4.89 6.04
C LEU A 136 -14.53 5.93 5.27
N PHE A 137 -13.90 6.71 4.40
CA PHE A 137 -14.59 7.67 3.52
C PHE A 137 -15.58 6.96 2.59
N ILE A 138 -15.19 5.85 1.98
CA ILE A 138 -16.05 5.06 1.08
C ILE A 138 -17.19 4.38 1.84
N ILE A 139 -16.91 3.83 3.03
CA ILE A 139 -17.90 3.07 3.82
C ILE A 139 -18.99 3.98 4.41
N GLY A 140 -18.65 5.24 4.67
CA GLY A 140 -19.61 6.25 5.11
C GLY A 140 -19.35 6.70 6.55
N VAL A 141 -18.61 7.80 6.68
CA VAL A 141 -18.46 8.58 7.92
C VAL A 141 -19.21 9.89 7.75
N ASN A 142 -19.79 10.40 8.85
CA ASN A 142 -20.52 11.66 8.83
C ASN A 142 -19.67 12.79 8.21
N LYS A 143 -20.21 13.49 7.20
CA LYS A 143 -19.51 14.54 6.44
C LYS A 143 -18.96 15.67 7.33
N LYS A 144 -19.60 15.95 8.47
CA LYS A 144 -19.15 16.94 9.46
C LYS A 144 -17.78 16.59 10.03
N ILE A 145 -17.51 15.29 10.24
CA ILE A 145 -16.22 14.80 10.75
C ILE A 145 -15.13 15.06 9.72
N TRP A 146 -15.37 14.77 8.44
CA TRP A 146 -14.41 15.07 7.38
C TRP A 146 -14.10 16.56 7.29
N PHE A 147 -15.12 17.41 7.31
CA PHE A 147 -14.93 18.86 7.31
C PHE A 147 -14.08 19.32 8.51
N ALA A 148 -14.37 18.81 9.71
CA ALA A 148 -13.59 19.11 10.91
C ALA A 148 -12.14 18.65 10.81
N ILE A 149 -11.88 17.45 10.24
CA ILE A 149 -10.51 16.94 10.04
C ILE A 149 -9.75 17.84 9.05
N PHE A 150 -10.33 18.15 7.90
CA PHE A 150 -9.67 19.00 6.91
C PHE A 150 -9.37 20.39 7.46
N ALA A 151 -10.33 21.01 8.14
CA ALA A 151 -10.12 22.29 8.81
C ALA A 151 -9.03 22.20 9.90
N GLY A 152 -9.07 21.15 10.72
CA GLY A 152 -8.09 20.92 11.79
C GLY A 152 -6.68 20.73 11.26
N VAL A 153 -6.50 19.91 10.22
CA VAL A 153 -5.19 19.69 9.57
C VAL A 153 -4.67 20.99 8.95
N LEU A 154 -5.52 21.77 8.28
CA LEU A 154 -5.13 23.03 7.67
C LEU A 154 -4.67 24.05 8.72
N LEU A 155 -5.40 24.17 9.82
CA LEU A 155 -5.05 25.07 10.93
C LEU A 155 -3.79 24.61 11.68
N ALA A 156 -3.60 23.29 11.83
CA ALA A 156 -2.46 22.72 12.51
C ALA A 156 -1.20 22.60 11.62
N ALA A 157 -1.30 22.84 10.31
CA ALA A 157 -0.19 22.64 9.37
C ALA A 157 1.13 23.35 9.77
N PRO A 158 1.12 24.62 10.24
CA PRO A 158 2.36 25.28 10.69
C PRO A 158 2.98 24.58 11.90
N LEU A 159 2.17 24.22 12.89
CA LEU A 159 2.62 23.50 14.09
C LEU A 159 3.16 22.11 13.75
N ILE A 160 2.52 21.40 12.83
CA ILE A 160 2.99 20.10 12.34
C ILE A 160 4.38 20.27 11.72
N TYR A 161 4.55 21.26 10.83
CA TYR A 161 5.84 21.50 10.16
C TYR A 161 6.98 21.79 11.15
N GLU A 162 6.73 22.59 12.17
CA GLU A 162 7.75 22.89 13.20
C GLU A 162 8.18 21.65 13.98
N ASN A 163 7.24 20.73 14.24
CA ASN A 163 7.49 19.49 14.99
C ASN A 163 8.00 18.31 14.13
N LEU A 164 8.18 18.50 12.83
CA LEU A 164 8.79 17.48 11.97
C LEU A 164 10.27 17.29 12.34
N HIS A 165 10.72 16.03 12.31
CA HIS A 165 12.14 15.69 12.46
C HIS A 165 12.97 16.27 11.31
N ASP A 166 14.26 16.49 11.55
CA ASP A 166 15.18 17.08 10.55
C ASP A 166 15.20 16.30 9.24
N TYR A 167 15.14 14.97 9.28
CA TYR A 167 15.08 14.15 8.07
C TYR A 167 13.77 14.32 7.28
N GLN A 168 12.66 14.62 7.96
CA GLN A 168 11.35 14.85 7.34
C GLN A 168 11.31 16.23 6.71
N LYS A 169 11.79 17.25 7.43
CA LYS A 169 11.99 18.61 6.90
C LYS A 169 12.90 18.59 5.69
N LYS A 170 14.03 17.87 5.77
CA LYS A 170 14.97 17.69 4.66
C LYS A 170 14.30 17.13 3.42
N ARG A 171 13.41 16.14 3.54
CA ARG A 171 12.66 15.63 2.37
C ARG A 171 11.74 16.67 1.73
N ILE A 172 11.15 17.56 2.52
CA ILE A 172 10.31 18.65 2.02
C ILE A 172 11.18 19.71 1.34
N THR A 173 12.29 20.12 1.97
CA THR A 173 13.19 21.12 1.40
C THR A 173 13.90 20.61 0.15
N ASP A 174 14.36 19.35 0.14
CA ASP A 174 15.01 18.71 -1.02
C ASP A 174 14.01 18.52 -2.19
N PHE A 175 12.71 18.40 -1.89
CA PHE A 175 11.65 18.34 -2.89
C PHE A 175 11.35 19.72 -3.48
N LEU A 176 11.36 20.77 -2.65
CA LEU A 176 11.10 22.15 -3.06
C LEU A 176 12.33 22.86 -3.64
N SER A 177 13.54 22.32 -3.42
CA SER A 177 14.77 22.89 -3.94
C SER A 177 14.89 22.73 -5.45
N GLU A 178 15.52 23.69 -6.12
CA GLU A 178 15.77 23.65 -7.57
C GLU A 178 16.65 22.45 -7.99
N GLU A 179 17.56 22.00 -7.12
CA GLU A 179 18.40 20.83 -7.36
C GLU A 179 17.68 19.53 -6.98
N SER A 180 16.89 19.00 -7.91
CA SER A 180 16.25 17.69 -7.71
C SER A 180 17.28 16.58 -7.47
N ASN A 181 16.92 15.62 -6.61
CA ASN A 181 17.70 14.40 -6.34
C ASN A 181 18.20 13.76 -7.65
N TYR A 182 19.48 13.36 -7.70
CA TYR A 182 20.11 12.77 -8.88
C TYR A 182 19.25 11.68 -9.55
N HIS A 183 18.65 10.78 -8.76
CA HIS A 183 17.81 9.71 -9.30
C HIS A 183 16.53 10.24 -9.96
N VAL A 184 15.92 11.28 -9.38
CA VAL A 184 14.74 11.94 -9.95
C VAL A 184 15.12 12.66 -11.26
N ARG A 185 16.25 13.37 -11.28
CA ARG A 185 16.73 14.03 -12.49
C ARG A 185 16.98 13.03 -13.63
N GLN A 186 17.63 11.91 -13.33
CA GLN A 186 17.85 10.86 -14.33
C GLN A 186 16.55 10.18 -14.78
N SER A 187 15.59 10.01 -13.87
CA SER A 187 14.26 9.53 -14.19
C SER A 187 13.54 10.44 -15.19
N ILE A 188 13.56 11.76 -14.95
CA ILE A 188 12.95 12.76 -15.86
C ILE A 188 13.64 12.74 -17.23
N ILE A 189 14.97 12.65 -17.28
CA ILE A 189 15.72 12.54 -18.54
C ILE A 189 15.33 11.26 -19.29
N ALA A 190 15.24 10.12 -18.61
CA ALA A 190 14.85 8.85 -19.21
C ALA A 190 13.45 8.93 -19.84
N ILE A 191 12.48 9.46 -19.07
CA ILE A 191 11.09 9.69 -19.50
C ILE A 191 11.04 10.61 -20.72
N GLY A 192 11.72 11.76 -20.67
CA GLY A 192 11.77 12.72 -21.77
C GLY A 192 12.42 12.13 -23.02
N SER A 193 13.45 11.29 -22.85
CA SER A 193 14.15 10.67 -23.96
C SER A 193 13.34 9.58 -24.68
N GLY A 194 12.34 8.99 -24.02
CA GLY A 194 11.51 7.91 -24.58
C GLY A 194 10.60 8.34 -25.73
N GLY A 195 10.26 9.63 -25.83
CA GLY A 195 9.34 10.13 -26.86
C GLY A 195 8.00 9.38 -26.91
N LEU A 196 7.35 9.34 -28.08
CA LEU A 196 6.04 8.68 -28.20
C LEU A 196 6.11 7.15 -28.23
N LYS A 197 7.12 6.58 -28.90
CA LYS A 197 7.22 5.12 -29.20
C LYS A 197 8.28 4.38 -28.39
N GLY A 198 9.14 5.08 -27.65
CA GLY A 198 10.23 4.47 -26.89
C GLY A 198 11.48 4.23 -27.74
N LYS A 199 12.48 3.62 -27.11
CA LYS A 199 13.78 3.30 -27.71
C LYS A 199 14.11 1.80 -27.63
N PRO A 200 14.92 1.24 -28.54
CA PRO A 200 15.51 -0.10 -28.45
C PRO A 200 16.43 -0.32 -27.23
N LYS A 201 16.76 -1.61 -26.96
CA LYS A 201 17.68 -2.11 -25.90
C LYS A 201 18.81 -1.14 -25.62
N ASP A 202 19.53 -0.98 -26.69
CA ASP A 202 20.90 -0.53 -26.71
C ASP A 202 20.96 1.00 -26.78
N GLU A 203 19.81 1.64 -27.06
CA GLU A 203 19.63 3.09 -27.13
C GLU A 203 19.01 3.69 -25.84
N ALA A 204 18.53 2.84 -24.93
CA ALA A 204 18.02 3.25 -23.62
C ALA A 204 19.18 3.56 -22.66
N THR A 205 19.90 4.65 -22.92
CA THR A 205 21.18 4.96 -22.29
C THR A 205 21.11 5.11 -20.77
N GLN A 206 20.01 5.62 -20.21
CA GLN A 206 19.92 5.87 -18.76
C GLN A 206 19.82 4.59 -17.96
N THR A 207 19.10 3.60 -18.49
CA THR A 207 18.98 2.28 -17.89
C THR A 207 20.06 1.31 -18.33
N HIS A 208 20.52 1.37 -19.58
CA HIS A 208 21.59 0.52 -20.10
C HIS A 208 22.93 0.78 -19.39
N PHE A 209 23.30 2.05 -19.20
CA PHE A 209 24.54 2.43 -18.52
C PHE A 209 24.40 2.60 -17.00
N LYS A 210 23.24 2.21 -16.43
CA LYS A 210 22.94 2.27 -14.98
C LYS A 210 23.07 3.68 -14.36
N PHE A 211 22.89 4.74 -15.14
CA PHE A 211 22.72 6.10 -14.59
C PHE A 211 21.46 6.21 -13.72
N LEU A 212 20.50 5.30 -13.91
CA LEU A 212 19.39 5.03 -13.00
C LEU A 212 19.55 3.65 -12.33
N PRO A 213 20.27 3.55 -11.20
CA PRO A 213 20.69 2.26 -10.62
C PRO A 213 19.52 1.42 -10.08
N ILE A 214 18.43 2.08 -9.67
CA ILE A 214 17.23 1.47 -9.06
C ILE A 214 16.07 1.49 -10.08
N SER A 215 16.40 1.38 -11.38
CA SER A 215 15.41 1.36 -12.46
C SER A 215 14.51 0.13 -12.46
N THR A 216 14.94 -0.99 -11.86
CA THR A 216 14.14 -2.22 -11.84
C THR A 216 13.13 -2.30 -10.70
N SER A 217 13.24 -1.48 -9.66
CA SER A 217 12.27 -1.41 -8.56
C SER A 217 11.54 -0.06 -8.56
N ASP A 218 12.15 0.97 -8.01
CA ASP A 218 11.44 2.20 -7.60
C ASP A 218 11.21 3.13 -8.79
N PHE A 219 12.04 3.03 -9.84
CA PHE A 219 11.94 3.82 -11.06
C PHE A 219 11.59 3.00 -12.31
N ILE A 220 10.89 1.87 -12.15
CA ILE A 220 10.48 1.01 -13.28
C ILE A 220 9.59 1.74 -14.28
N PHE A 221 8.81 2.72 -13.82
CA PHE A 221 7.97 3.52 -14.70
C PHE A 221 8.81 4.35 -15.69
N ALA A 222 9.90 4.97 -15.21
CA ALA A 222 10.82 5.72 -16.06
C ALA A 222 11.50 4.81 -17.10
N TYR A 223 11.91 3.60 -16.68
CA TYR A 223 12.39 2.57 -17.61
C TYR A 223 11.35 2.19 -18.66
N THR A 224 10.09 2.03 -18.25
CA THR A 224 8.99 1.68 -19.17
C THR A 224 8.80 2.74 -20.23
N ILE A 225 8.80 4.03 -19.84
CA ILE A 225 8.67 5.13 -20.81
C ILE A 225 9.91 5.23 -21.71
N GLU A 226 11.11 5.08 -21.17
CA GLU A 226 12.33 5.10 -22.00
C GLU A 226 12.28 4.02 -23.11
N ARG A 227 11.76 2.83 -22.77
CA ARG A 227 11.72 1.66 -23.65
C ARG A 227 10.51 1.62 -24.60
N TYR A 228 9.34 2.02 -24.12
CA TYR A 228 8.06 1.87 -24.83
C TYR A 228 7.35 3.20 -25.12
N GLY A 229 7.96 4.31 -24.70
CA GLY A 229 7.48 5.66 -24.94
C GLY A 229 6.19 5.99 -24.19
N PHE A 230 5.59 7.11 -24.60
CA PHE A 230 4.30 7.55 -24.10
C PHE A 230 3.21 6.48 -24.23
N TYR A 231 3.14 5.75 -25.34
CA TYR A 231 2.11 4.71 -25.53
C TYR A 231 2.26 3.55 -24.54
N GLY A 232 3.50 3.13 -24.23
CA GLY A 232 3.76 2.13 -23.21
C GLY A 232 3.34 2.59 -21.82
N GLY A 233 3.67 3.83 -21.47
CA GLY A 233 3.23 4.45 -20.21
C GLY A 233 1.70 4.54 -20.11
N LEU A 234 1.03 4.98 -21.19
CA LEU A 234 -0.42 5.08 -21.25
C LEU A 234 -1.10 3.71 -21.15
N ALA A 235 -0.58 2.69 -21.83
CA ALA A 235 -1.10 1.33 -21.73
C ALA A 235 -0.98 0.79 -20.30
N LEU A 236 0.18 0.97 -19.66
CA LEU A 236 0.41 0.56 -18.28
C LEU A 236 -0.57 1.25 -17.32
N LEU A 237 -0.71 2.57 -17.44
CA LEU A 237 -1.67 3.36 -16.67
C LEU A 237 -3.12 2.92 -16.89
N SER A 238 -3.47 2.57 -18.13
CA SER A 238 -4.81 2.10 -18.48
C SER A 238 -5.12 0.75 -17.82
N PHE A 239 -4.15 -0.17 -17.76
CA PHE A 239 -4.33 -1.44 -17.04
C PHE A 239 -4.53 -1.25 -15.54
N TYR A 240 -3.76 -0.38 -14.89
CA TYR A 240 -4.00 -0.05 -13.47
C TYR A 240 -5.34 0.66 -13.27
N GLY A 241 -5.67 1.63 -14.12
CA GLY A 241 -6.94 2.35 -14.07
C GLY A 241 -8.13 1.41 -14.18
N ALA A 242 -8.10 0.48 -15.15
CA ALA A 242 -9.12 -0.54 -15.32
C ALA A 242 -9.23 -1.48 -14.11
N LEU A 243 -8.09 -1.94 -13.55
CA LEU A 243 -8.07 -2.81 -12.38
C LEU A 243 -8.63 -2.10 -11.13
N ILE A 244 -8.20 -0.86 -10.88
CA ILE A 244 -8.67 -0.05 -9.74
C ILE A 244 -10.17 0.23 -9.89
N ALA A 245 -10.61 0.66 -11.08
CA ALA A 245 -12.02 0.90 -11.36
C ALA A 245 -12.85 -0.38 -11.17
N HIS A 246 -12.36 -1.53 -11.64
CA HIS A 246 -13.00 -2.82 -11.42
C HIS A 246 -13.17 -3.12 -9.93
N LEU A 247 -12.09 -3.05 -9.14
CA LEU A 247 -12.13 -3.30 -7.69
C LEU A 247 -13.10 -2.38 -6.95
N LEU A 248 -13.10 -1.08 -7.28
CA LEU A 248 -14.01 -0.13 -6.64
C LEU A 248 -15.47 -0.35 -7.08
N SER A 249 -15.70 -0.70 -8.35
CA SER A 249 -17.04 -0.99 -8.87
C SER A 249 -17.70 -2.24 -8.27
N LEU A 250 -16.92 -3.18 -7.71
CA LEU A 250 -17.47 -4.34 -7.01
C LEU A 250 -18.36 -3.94 -5.84
N ASN A 251 -18.13 -2.77 -5.23
CA ASN A 251 -18.97 -2.27 -4.13
C ASN A 251 -20.45 -2.12 -4.52
N TYR A 252 -20.76 -1.78 -5.77
CA TYR A 252 -22.15 -1.64 -6.23
C TYR A 252 -22.96 -2.94 -6.10
N GLY A 253 -22.30 -4.10 -6.20
CA GLY A 253 -22.91 -5.41 -6.09
C GLY A 253 -22.84 -6.07 -4.71
N LEU A 254 -22.14 -5.45 -3.74
CA LEU A 254 -21.85 -6.02 -2.43
C LEU A 254 -22.74 -5.42 -1.33
N LYS A 255 -24.06 -5.35 -1.55
CA LYS A 255 -25.00 -4.79 -0.56
C LYS A 255 -24.90 -5.57 0.77
N ASP A 256 -24.83 -4.82 1.87
CA ASP A 256 -24.74 -5.31 3.25
C ASP A 256 -23.53 -6.20 3.60
N ASP A 257 -22.60 -6.41 2.66
CA ASP A 257 -21.36 -7.15 2.89
C ASP A 257 -20.18 -6.20 3.13
N TYR A 258 -20.28 -5.43 4.20
CA TYR A 258 -19.30 -4.42 4.58
C TYR A 258 -17.87 -4.96 4.71
N PHE A 259 -17.72 -6.23 5.06
CA PHE A 259 -16.39 -6.86 5.14
C PHE A 259 -15.71 -6.90 3.77
N THR A 260 -16.42 -7.41 2.76
CA THR A 260 -15.89 -7.48 1.39
C THR A 260 -15.80 -6.11 0.76
N GLN A 261 -16.75 -5.19 1.05
CA GLN A 261 -16.66 -3.80 0.61
C GLN A 261 -15.39 -3.12 1.13
N THR A 262 -15.05 -3.33 2.40
CA THR A 262 -13.81 -2.80 3.00
C THR A 262 -12.58 -3.37 2.28
N MET A 263 -12.55 -4.68 2.04
CA MET A 263 -11.41 -5.33 1.39
C MET A 263 -11.24 -4.86 -0.06
N THR A 264 -12.32 -4.83 -0.86
CA THR A 264 -12.23 -4.41 -2.26
C THR A 264 -11.87 -2.93 -2.40
N SER A 265 -12.46 -2.08 -1.54
CA SER A 265 -12.14 -0.65 -1.49
C SER A 265 -10.70 -0.41 -1.04
N GLY A 266 -10.28 -1.09 0.03
CA GLY A 266 -8.94 -0.99 0.59
C GLY A 266 -7.86 -1.43 -0.40
N ILE A 267 -8.06 -2.54 -1.11
CA ILE A 267 -7.12 -3.02 -2.13
C ILE A 267 -7.09 -2.06 -3.33
N GLY A 268 -8.26 -1.58 -3.80
CA GLY A 268 -8.35 -0.61 -4.88
C GLY A 268 -7.64 0.70 -4.55
N ILE A 269 -7.86 1.26 -3.37
CA ILE A 269 -7.19 2.47 -2.89
C ILE A 269 -5.69 2.21 -2.69
N LEU A 270 -5.30 1.08 -2.10
CA LEU A 270 -3.89 0.74 -1.90
C LEU A 270 -3.15 0.69 -3.24
N LEU A 271 -3.72 0.04 -4.26
CA LEU A 271 -3.17 0.04 -5.61
C LEU A 271 -3.07 1.46 -6.18
N PHE A 272 -4.13 2.26 -6.05
CA PHE A 272 -4.16 3.64 -6.51
C PHE A 272 -3.04 4.48 -5.90
N ILE A 273 -2.85 4.41 -4.57
CA ILE A 273 -1.79 5.15 -3.88
C ILE A 273 -0.41 4.66 -4.30
N TYR A 274 -0.20 3.34 -4.42
CA TYR A 274 1.10 2.80 -4.86
C TYR A 274 1.47 3.28 -6.26
N VAL A 275 0.53 3.17 -7.21
CA VAL A 275 0.75 3.57 -8.60
C VAL A 275 0.94 5.07 -8.69
N SER A 276 0.06 5.87 -8.06
CA SER A 276 0.13 7.33 -8.12
C SER A 276 1.41 7.85 -7.50
N VAL A 277 1.79 7.36 -6.31
CA VAL A 277 3.01 7.81 -5.64
C VAL A 277 4.26 7.40 -6.41
N ASN A 278 4.33 6.15 -6.92
CA ASN A 278 5.46 5.71 -7.74
C ASN A 278 5.63 6.59 -8.99
N ILE A 279 4.53 6.89 -9.69
CA ILE A 279 4.58 7.75 -10.87
C ILE A 279 4.99 9.16 -10.46
N MET A 280 4.33 9.78 -9.49
CA MET A 280 4.65 11.14 -9.03
C MET A 280 6.12 11.29 -8.63
N MET A 281 6.72 10.30 -7.94
CA MET A 281 8.15 10.37 -7.61
C MET A 281 9.06 10.24 -8.84
N THR A 282 8.67 9.46 -9.86
CA THR A 282 9.46 9.33 -11.09
C THR A 282 9.42 10.58 -11.99
N ILE A 283 8.32 11.34 -11.97
CA ILE A 283 8.18 12.59 -12.72
C ILE A 283 8.52 13.84 -11.88
N GLY A 284 8.93 13.68 -10.62
CA GLY A 284 9.35 14.78 -9.75
C GLY A 284 8.21 15.58 -9.10
N PHE A 285 6.98 15.05 -9.09
CA PHE A 285 5.82 15.67 -8.41
C PHE A 285 5.62 15.20 -6.96
N ALA A 286 6.39 14.22 -6.49
CA ALA A 286 6.41 13.78 -5.10
C ALA A 286 7.83 13.39 -4.65
N PRO A 287 8.14 13.46 -3.34
CA PRO A 287 9.44 13.01 -2.84
C PRO A 287 9.64 11.50 -3.02
N VAL A 288 10.89 11.08 -3.20
CA VAL A 288 11.26 9.66 -3.35
C VAL A 288 11.04 8.92 -2.03
N VAL A 289 10.09 7.99 -2.04
CA VAL A 289 9.68 7.21 -0.87
C VAL A 289 10.00 5.71 -0.96
N GLY A 290 10.46 5.25 -2.13
CA GLY A 290 10.92 3.86 -2.34
C GLY A 290 9.78 2.85 -2.37
N ILE A 291 8.67 3.20 -3.03
CA ILE A 291 7.50 2.34 -3.16
C ILE A 291 7.53 1.67 -4.54
N PRO A 292 7.62 0.33 -4.64
CA PRO A 292 7.62 -0.36 -5.91
C PRO A 292 6.23 -0.35 -6.55
N LEU A 293 6.19 -0.33 -7.88
CA LEU A 293 4.98 -0.40 -8.67
C LEU A 293 4.38 -1.82 -8.59
N PRO A 294 3.14 -2.01 -8.09
CA PRO A 294 2.58 -3.34 -7.79
C PRO A 294 2.53 -4.26 -9.00
N PHE A 295 2.92 -5.54 -8.87
CA PHE A 295 2.94 -6.53 -9.96
C PHE A 295 3.88 -6.25 -11.15
N TYR A 296 4.60 -5.12 -11.17
CA TYR A 296 5.46 -4.75 -12.28
C TYR A 296 6.91 -4.51 -11.86
N SER A 297 7.13 -3.79 -10.75
CA SER A 297 8.45 -3.59 -10.17
C SER A 297 9.04 -4.86 -9.55
N TYR A 298 10.36 -4.94 -9.52
CA TYR A 298 11.09 -5.89 -8.69
C TYR A 298 10.94 -5.50 -7.21
N GLY A 299 10.03 -6.15 -6.49
CA GLY A 299 9.77 -5.93 -5.07
C GLY A 299 9.13 -7.15 -4.43
N GLY A 300 9.95 -8.05 -3.90
CA GLY A 300 9.50 -9.36 -3.40
C GLY A 300 8.41 -9.27 -2.33
N SER A 301 8.63 -8.49 -1.26
CA SER A 301 7.67 -8.37 -0.16
C SER A 301 6.35 -7.74 -0.61
N SER A 302 6.39 -6.62 -1.32
CA SER A 302 5.18 -5.95 -1.84
C SER A 302 4.39 -6.86 -2.77
N PHE A 303 5.05 -7.58 -3.69
CA PHE A 303 4.41 -8.55 -4.57
C PHE A 303 3.66 -9.64 -3.80
N VAL A 304 4.32 -10.25 -2.80
CA VAL A 304 3.70 -11.28 -1.95
C VAL A 304 2.52 -10.69 -1.17
N THR A 305 2.65 -9.48 -0.61
CA THR A 305 1.56 -8.79 0.09
C THR A 305 0.32 -8.61 -0.80
N PHE A 306 0.51 -8.15 -2.04
CA PHE A 306 -0.60 -8.03 -2.99
C PHE A 306 -1.18 -9.40 -3.37
N MET A 307 -0.36 -10.44 -3.54
CA MET A 307 -0.87 -11.80 -3.78
C MET A 307 -1.71 -12.31 -2.61
N CYS A 308 -1.31 -12.06 -1.37
CA CYS A 308 -2.12 -12.37 -0.18
C CYS A 308 -3.45 -11.61 -0.20
N LEU A 309 -3.43 -10.30 -0.44
CA LEU A 309 -4.62 -9.45 -0.50
C LEU A 309 -5.61 -9.91 -1.57
N PHE A 310 -5.12 -10.23 -2.78
CA PHE A 310 -5.96 -10.74 -3.85
C PHE A 310 -6.47 -12.15 -3.56
N GLY A 311 -5.68 -13.02 -2.95
CA GLY A 311 -6.13 -14.35 -2.51
C GLY A 311 -7.29 -14.25 -1.50
N ILE A 312 -7.15 -13.36 -0.52
CA ILE A 312 -8.19 -13.02 0.46
C ILE A 312 -9.44 -12.50 -0.26
N LEU A 313 -9.30 -11.50 -1.13
CA LEU A 313 -10.44 -10.90 -1.84
C LEU A 313 -11.18 -11.94 -2.70
N GLN A 314 -10.45 -12.78 -3.43
CA GLN A 314 -11.04 -13.81 -4.29
C GLN A 314 -11.79 -14.86 -3.46
N ASN A 315 -11.28 -15.25 -2.28
CA ASN A 315 -12.04 -16.09 -1.35
C ASN A 315 -13.37 -15.43 -0.96
N LEU A 316 -13.33 -14.15 -0.56
CA LEU A 316 -14.52 -13.42 -0.11
C LEU A 316 -15.58 -13.26 -1.21
N LEU A 317 -15.13 -13.06 -2.46
CA LEU A 317 -16.00 -12.92 -3.63
C LEU A 317 -16.58 -14.26 -4.08
N ALA A 318 -15.76 -15.31 -4.19
CA ALA A 318 -16.19 -16.63 -4.67
C ALA A 318 -17.20 -17.29 -3.73
N PHE A 319 -16.98 -17.21 -2.42
CA PHE A 319 -17.82 -17.87 -1.42
C PHE A 319 -18.88 -16.95 -0.79
N ARG A 320 -19.18 -15.79 -1.40
CA ARG A 320 -20.12 -14.81 -0.84
C ARG A 320 -21.56 -15.32 -0.66
N PHE A 321 -21.98 -16.28 -1.49
CA PHE A 321 -23.34 -16.83 -1.48
C PHE A 321 -23.46 -18.17 -0.74
N ASP A 322 -22.36 -18.71 -0.23
CA ASP A 322 -22.39 -20.00 0.44
C ASP A 322 -23.08 -19.86 1.81
N PRO A 323 -24.24 -20.52 2.02
CA PRO A 323 -25.03 -20.39 3.25
C PRO A 323 -24.32 -20.92 4.49
N THR A 324 -23.31 -21.80 4.34
CA THR A 324 -22.50 -22.29 5.46
C THR A 324 -21.70 -21.19 6.14
N TYR A 325 -21.50 -20.04 5.47
CA TYR A 325 -20.84 -18.86 6.04
C TYR A 325 -21.79 -17.88 6.75
N ARG A 326 -23.11 -18.01 6.58
CA ARG A 326 -24.12 -17.16 7.26
C ARG A 326 -24.53 -17.70 8.63
N LEU A 327 -24.33 -19.00 8.87
CA LEU A 327 -24.89 -19.70 10.04
C LEU A 327 -24.10 -19.52 11.33
N VAL A 328 -22.90 -18.93 11.29
CA VAL A 328 -22.08 -18.75 12.49
C VAL A 328 -22.39 -17.41 13.14
N LYS A 329 -23.57 -17.30 13.77
CA LYS A 329 -23.84 -16.25 14.77
C LYS A 329 -23.24 -16.70 16.10
N PHE A 330 -22.05 -16.23 16.43
CA PHE A 330 -21.55 -16.34 17.79
C PHE A 330 -22.34 -15.37 18.67
N LYS A 331 -23.19 -15.92 19.56
CA LYS A 331 -23.55 -15.23 20.79
C LYS A 331 -22.27 -15.18 21.63
N ILE A 332 -21.70 -13.99 21.78
CA ILE A 332 -20.75 -13.71 22.86
C ILE A 332 -21.56 -13.18 24.02
#